data_AF-A0A0B1S7L6-F1
#
_entry.id   AF-A0A0B1S7L6-F1
#
_cell.length_a   1.000
_cell.length_b   1.000
_cell.length_c   1.000
_cell.angle_alpha   90.00
_cell.angle_beta   90.00
_cell.angle_gamma   90.00
#
_symmetry.space_group_name_H-M   'P 1'
#
loop_
_entity.id
_entity.type
_entity.pdbx_description
1 polymer ?
#
loop_
_entity_poly.entity_id
_entity_poly.type
_entity_poly.pdbx_seq_one_letter_code
_entity_poly.pdbx_strand_id
1 'polypeptide(L)'
;MAQHSLLADDEIEPYVRKQRTDGEPRRRLLALNEEEQNILRTSINSRERKRMHDLNEALEELRSCLPYSQDASSRKMSKINTLLLASNWIRQLTIRNHELQKQLAAARGADPVL
;
A
#
# COMPACT_ATOMS: atom_id res chain seq x y z
N MET A 1 -19.24 14.04 -37.89
CA MET A 1 -17.90 13.86 -37.28
C MET A 1 -18.10 13.68 -35.80
N ALA A 2 -18.12 12.44 -35.30
CA ALA A 2 -18.29 12.17 -33.89
C ALA A 2 -16.90 12.30 -33.21
N GLN A 3 -16.63 13.46 -32.62
CA GLN A 3 -15.58 13.58 -31.61
C GLN A 3 -16.11 12.84 -30.38
N HIS A 4 -15.77 11.56 -30.26
CA HIS A 4 -16.05 10.83 -29.04
C HIS A 4 -15.20 11.44 -27.95
N SER A 5 -15.85 12.10 -26.98
CA SER A 5 -15.23 12.61 -25.76
C SER A 5 -14.41 11.49 -25.12
N LEU A 6 -13.08 11.65 -25.11
CA LEU A 6 -12.13 10.77 -24.39
C LEU A 6 -11.95 11.24 -22.93
N LEU A 7 -12.85 12.07 -22.43
CA LEU A 7 -12.90 12.56 -21.06
C LEU A 7 -14.04 11.88 -20.29
N ALA A 8 -14.28 10.59 -20.55
CA ALA A 8 -15.14 9.78 -19.71
C ALA A 8 -14.27 8.94 -18.78
N ASP A 9 -14.59 9.07 -17.50
CA ASP A 9 -14.23 8.20 -16.38
C ASP A 9 -12.85 8.38 -15.74
N ASP A 10 -12.83 9.36 -14.82
CA ASP A 10 -12.17 9.23 -13.51
C ASP A 10 -12.83 8.12 -12.63
N GLU A 11 -13.65 7.23 -13.20
CA GLU A 11 -14.21 6.08 -12.52
C GLU A 11 -13.15 4.98 -12.38
N ILE A 12 -12.91 4.63 -11.13
CA ILE A 12 -11.78 3.86 -10.64
C ILE A 12 -11.91 2.39 -11.06
N GLU A 13 -11.06 1.94 -11.98
CA GLU A 13 -10.78 0.50 -12.11
C GLU A 13 -9.60 0.14 -11.19
N PRO A 14 -9.75 -0.83 -10.25
CA PRO A 14 -8.66 -1.26 -9.39
C PRO A 14 -7.49 -1.75 -10.25
N TYR A 15 -6.26 -1.38 -9.87
CA TYR A 15 -5.06 -1.86 -10.56
C TYR A 15 -4.94 -3.38 -10.44
N VAL A 16 -5.52 -4.10 -11.38
CA VAL A 16 -5.22 -5.49 -11.66
C VAL A 16 -3.97 -5.47 -12.52
N ARG A 17 -2.88 -6.08 -12.05
CA ARG A 17 -1.73 -6.38 -12.90
C ARG A 17 -2.21 -7.31 -14.01
N LYS A 18 -2.71 -6.76 -15.11
CA LYS A 18 -3.13 -7.52 -16.28
C LYS A 18 -1.94 -8.40 -16.65
N GLN A 19 -2.12 -9.71 -16.50
CA GLN A 19 -1.13 -10.70 -16.86
C GLN A 19 -0.73 -10.36 -18.29
N ARG A 20 0.55 -10.02 -18.48
CA ARG A 20 1.06 -9.52 -19.75
C ARG A 20 0.90 -10.64 -20.77
N THR A 21 -0.19 -10.63 -21.53
CA THR A 21 -0.23 -11.27 -22.85
C THR A 21 0.61 -10.38 -23.76
N ASP A 22 1.89 -10.69 -23.75
CA ASP A 22 2.94 -10.38 -24.72
C ASP A 22 2.41 -10.26 -26.16
N GLY A 23 1.92 -9.06 -26.53
CA GLY A 23 1.71 -8.72 -27.95
C GLY A 23 0.71 -7.60 -28.27
N GLU A 24 -0.39 -7.49 -27.53
CA GLU A 24 -1.53 -6.63 -27.90
C GLU A 24 -1.34 -5.11 -27.68
N PRO A 25 -0.79 -4.62 -26.54
CA PRO A 25 -0.77 -3.18 -26.25
C PRO A 25 0.13 -2.38 -27.21
N ARG A 26 1.19 -3.01 -27.72
CA ARG A 26 2.11 -2.38 -28.68
C ARG A 26 1.45 -2.13 -30.03
N ARG A 27 0.58 -3.03 -30.51
CA ARG A 27 -0.10 -2.88 -31.80
C ARG A 27 -1.09 -1.71 -31.80
N ARG A 28 -1.81 -1.48 -30.70
CA ARG A 28 -2.71 -0.33 -30.56
C ARG A 28 -1.94 0.98 -30.44
N LEU A 29 -0.84 1.01 -29.70
CA LEU A 29 -0.02 2.22 -29.55
C LEU A 29 0.61 2.65 -30.89
N LEU A 30 0.99 1.71 -31.75
CA LEU A 30 1.54 1.98 -33.08
C LEU A 30 0.49 2.45 -34.10
N ALA A 31 -0.81 2.24 -33.82
CA ALA A 31 -1.91 2.69 -34.68
C ALA A 31 -2.39 4.11 -34.34
N LEU A 32 -1.89 4.70 -33.24
CA LEU A 32 -2.23 6.05 -32.78
C LEU A 32 -1.25 7.06 -33.35
N ASN A 33 -1.73 8.28 -33.63
CA ASN A 33 -0.85 9.39 -34.00
C ASN A 33 0.03 9.82 -32.79
N GLU A 34 1.05 10.62 -33.01
CA GLU A 34 2.01 11.00 -31.96
C GLU A 34 1.35 11.72 -30.77
N GLU A 35 0.31 12.52 -31.05
CA GLU A 35 -0.44 13.27 -30.03
C GLU A 35 -1.26 12.34 -29.13
N GLU A 36 -1.99 11.40 -29.72
CA GLU A 36 -2.75 10.36 -29.02
C GLU A 36 -1.83 9.45 -28.19
N GLN A 37 -0.65 9.10 -28.72
CA GLN A 37 0.37 8.36 -27.96
C GLN A 37 0.87 9.15 -26.76
N ASN A 38 1.10 10.46 -26.91
CA ASN A 38 1.56 11.32 -25.82
C ASN A 38 0.50 11.48 -24.72
N ILE A 39 -0.76 11.66 -25.11
CA ILE A 39 -1.91 11.70 -24.19
C ILE A 39 -2.00 10.40 -23.39
N LEU A 40 -1.93 9.25 -24.06
CA LEU A 40 -2.00 7.95 -23.41
C LEU A 40 -0.83 7.72 -22.43
N ARG A 41 0.40 8.04 -22.84
CA ARG A 41 1.58 7.96 -21.96
C ARG A 41 1.41 8.85 -20.72
N THR A 42 0.92 10.07 -20.91
CA THR A 42 0.69 11.03 -19.82
C THR A 42 -0.38 10.56 -18.86
N SER A 43 -1.50 10.03 -19.38
CA SER A 43 -2.58 9.43 -18.59
C SER A 43 -2.08 8.25 -17.76
N ILE A 44 -1.32 7.33 -18.37
CA ILE A 44 -0.72 6.18 -17.66
C ILE A 44 0.22 6.64 -16.55
N ASN A 45 1.10 7.61 -16.83
CA ASN A 45 2.05 8.13 -15.84
C ASN A 45 1.33 8.84 -14.68
N SER A 46 0.25 9.58 -14.97
CA SER A 46 -0.57 10.22 -13.94
C SER A 46 -1.18 9.18 -13.00
N ARG A 47 -1.74 8.11 -13.57
CA ARG A 47 -2.34 7.01 -12.81
C ARG A 47 -1.33 6.31 -11.91
N GLU A 48 -0.13 5.99 -12.42
CA GLU A 48 0.90 5.33 -11.60
C GLU A 48 1.42 6.25 -10.49
N ARG A 49 1.54 7.57 -10.74
CA ARG A 49 1.88 8.53 -9.68
C ARG A 49 0.84 8.52 -8.58
N LYS A 50 -0.46 8.59 -8.92
CA LYS A 50 -1.55 8.52 -7.93
C LYS A 50 -1.47 7.24 -7.11
N ARG A 51 -1.36 6.08 -7.77
CA ARG A 51 -1.18 4.78 -7.10
C ARG A 51 0.02 4.76 -6.14
N MET A 52 1.14 5.36 -6.54
CA MET A 52 2.34 5.45 -5.70
C MET A 52 2.16 6.42 -4.53
N HIS A 53 1.40 7.50 -4.69
CA HIS A 53 1.03 8.41 -3.60
C HIS A 53 0.18 7.69 -2.55
N ASP A 54 -0.89 7.01 -2.96
CA ASP A 54 -1.75 6.24 -2.05
C ASP A 54 -0.94 5.18 -1.28
N LEU A 55 -0.04 4.46 -1.97
CA LEU A 55 0.86 3.49 -1.34
C LEU A 55 1.81 4.14 -0.32
N ASN A 56 2.35 5.31 -0.63
CA ASN A 56 3.27 6.02 0.26
C ASN A 56 2.54 6.60 1.48
N GLU A 57 1.30 7.03 1.32
CA GLU A 57 0.42 7.50 2.40
C GLU A 57 0.13 6.36 3.38
N ALA A 58 -0.33 5.20 2.89
CA ALA A 58 -0.52 4.01 3.73
C ALA A 58 0.76 3.57 4.46
N LEU A 59 1.94 3.73 3.82
CA LEU A 59 3.22 3.45 4.47
C LEU A 59 3.54 4.46 5.58
N GLU A 60 3.10 5.71 5.46
CA GLU A 60 3.25 6.73 6.50
C GLU A 60 2.32 6.48 7.68
N GLU A 61 1.07 6.12 7.42
CA GLU A 61 0.14 5.66 8.46
C GLU A 61 0.74 4.47 9.22
N LEU A 62 1.32 3.49 8.51
CA LEU A 62 2.04 2.39 9.15
C LEU A 62 3.16 2.91 10.06
N ARG A 63 3.98 3.87 9.62
CA ARG A 63 5.04 4.46 10.47
C ARG A 63 4.45 5.05 11.75
N SER A 64 3.32 5.75 11.69
CA SER A 64 2.71 6.38 12.87
C SER A 64 2.32 5.38 13.95
N CYS A 65 2.01 4.14 13.57
CA CYS A 65 1.66 3.05 14.48
C CYS A 65 2.88 2.30 15.06
N LEU A 66 4.09 2.54 14.55
CA LEU A 66 5.30 1.86 15.01
C LEU A 66 5.89 2.53 16.25
N PRO A 67 6.60 1.75 17.10
CA PRO A 67 7.36 2.33 18.20
C PRO A 67 8.41 3.31 17.66
N TYR A 68 8.68 4.36 18.44
CA TYR A 68 9.66 5.43 18.14
C TYR A 68 9.27 6.41 17.01
N SER A 69 8.08 6.28 16.42
CA SER A 69 7.60 7.22 15.38
C SER A 69 7.29 8.63 15.89
N GLN A 70 7.04 8.76 17.20
CA GLN A 70 6.67 10.01 17.87
C GLN A 70 7.87 10.81 18.40
N ASP A 71 9.08 10.26 18.30
CA ASP A 71 10.28 11.01 18.71
C ASP A 71 10.53 12.12 17.67
N ALA A 72 10.26 13.36 18.06
CA ALA A 72 10.40 14.56 17.23
C ALA A 72 11.84 14.77 16.73
N SER A 73 12.84 14.12 17.34
CA SER A 73 14.24 14.14 16.91
C SER A 73 14.60 13.00 15.94
N SER A 74 13.73 11.99 15.80
CA SER A 74 14.01 10.81 15.01
C SER A 74 13.83 11.06 13.52
N ARG A 75 14.81 10.62 12.73
CA ARG A 75 14.74 10.69 11.26
C ARG A 75 13.71 9.67 10.75
N LYS A 76 12.92 10.07 9.75
CA LYS A 76 12.02 9.18 9.00
C LYS A 76 12.73 7.90 8.56
N MET A 77 12.18 6.76 8.97
CA MET A 77 12.71 5.44 8.59
C MET A 77 12.54 5.17 7.09
N SER A 78 13.53 4.49 6.51
CA SER A 78 13.44 3.97 5.13
C SER A 78 12.24 3.01 4.97
N LYS A 79 11.78 2.80 3.73
CA LYS A 79 10.68 1.87 3.44
C LYS A 79 10.97 0.45 3.96
N ILE A 80 12.20 -0.04 3.74
CA ILE A 80 12.61 -1.38 4.17
C ILE A 80 12.64 -1.49 5.71
N ASN A 81 13.20 -0.49 6.40
CA ASN A 81 13.26 -0.51 7.86
C ASN A 81 11.86 -0.41 8.49
N THR A 82 10.97 0.37 7.87
CA THR A 82 9.57 0.46 8.30
C THR A 82 8.91 -0.92 8.26
N LEU A 83 9.05 -1.67 7.16
CA LEU A 83 8.45 -3.00 7.00
C LEU A 83 9.08 -4.05 7.93
N LEU A 84 10.40 -4.02 8.11
CA LEU A 84 11.10 -4.90 9.05
C LEU A 84 10.65 -4.65 10.50
N LEU A 85 10.61 -3.38 10.90
CA LEU A 85 10.18 -3.01 12.25
C LEU A 85 8.71 -3.37 12.47
N ALA A 86 7.83 -3.11 11.51
CA ALA A 86 6.42 -3.50 11.58
C ALA A 86 6.26 -5.02 11.79
N SER A 87 6.97 -5.84 11.01
CA SER A 87 6.89 -7.30 11.12
C SER A 87 7.36 -7.79 12.49
N ASN A 88 8.48 -7.25 12.98
CA ASN A 88 8.99 -7.59 14.31
C ASN A 88 8.09 -7.06 15.43
N TRP A 89 7.46 -5.91 15.23
CA TRP A 89 6.56 -5.30 16.20
C TRP A 89 5.28 -6.11 16.39
N ILE A 90 4.66 -6.56 15.29
CA ILE A 90 3.52 -7.48 15.35
C ILE A 90 3.88 -8.74 16.13
N ARG A 91 5.03 -9.37 15.83
CA ARG A 91 5.49 -10.57 16.57
C ARG A 91 5.64 -10.29 18.07
N GLN A 92 6.27 -9.19 18.44
CA GLN A 92 6.48 -8.82 19.85
C GLN A 92 5.15 -8.53 20.56
N LEU A 93 4.23 -7.80 19.92
CA LEU A 93 2.90 -7.53 20.45
C LEU A 93 2.11 -8.83 20.66
N THR A 94 2.18 -9.78 19.74
CA THR A 94 1.53 -11.09 19.91
C THR A 94 2.06 -11.84 21.13
N ILE A 95 3.39 -11.90 21.29
CA ILE A 95 4.02 -12.54 22.45
C ILE A 95 3.61 -11.83 23.75
N ARG A 96 3.67 -10.50 23.76
CA ARG A 96 3.35 -9.70 24.95
C ARG A 96 1.88 -9.82 25.33
N ASN A 97 0.97 -9.86 24.36
CA ASN A 97 -0.46 -10.06 24.61
C ASN A 97 -0.73 -11.44 25.21
N HIS A 98 -0.11 -12.50 24.69
CA HIS A 98 -0.25 -13.86 25.26
C HIS A 98 0.20 -13.91 26.71
N GLU A 99 1.34 -13.28 27.01
CA GLU A 99 1.87 -13.21 28.37
C GLU A 99 0.94 -12.40 29.30
N LEU A 100 0.42 -11.26 28.84
CA LEU A 100 -0.56 -10.48 29.61
C LEU A 100 -1.85 -11.26 29.87
N GLN A 101 -2.33 -12.05 28.90
CA GLN A 101 -3.51 -12.88 29.07
C GLN A 101 -3.29 -13.97 30.13
N LYS A 102 -2.11 -14.60 30.17
CA LYS A 102 -1.74 -15.54 31.23
C LYS A 102 -1.71 -14.88 32.60
N GLN A 103 -1.07 -13.70 32.69
CA GLN A 103 -0.99 -12.95 33.94
C GLN A 103 -2.37 -12.53 34.44
N LEU A 104 -3.25 -12.08 33.54
CA LEU A 104 -4.64 -11.76 33.87
C LEU A 104 -5.44 -13.00 34.31
N ALA A 105 -5.24 -14.15 33.68
CA ALA A 105 -5.90 -15.40 34.08
C ALA A 105 -5.46 -15.84 35.48
N ALA A 106 -4.17 -15.78 35.77
CA ALA A 106 -3.63 -16.05 37.10
C ALA A 106 -4.17 -15.05 38.15
N ALA A 107 -4.18 -13.75 37.83
CA ALA A 107 -4.68 -12.71 38.72
C ALA A 107 -6.21 -12.78 38.96
N ARG A 108 -6.97 -13.34 38.01
CA ARG A 108 -8.43 -13.58 38.15
C ARG A 108 -8.77 -14.79 39.02
N GLY A 109 -7.79 -15.47 39.60
CA GLY A 109 -8.03 -16.60 40.50
C GLY A 109 -8.52 -17.84 39.78
N ALA A 110 -8.03 -18.12 38.56
CA ALA A 110 -7.97 -19.49 38.09
C ALA A 110 -6.85 -20.22 38.86
N ASP A 111 -7.06 -20.40 40.16
CA ASP A 111 -6.36 -21.40 40.96
C ASP A 111 -6.67 -22.76 40.33
N PRO A 112 -5.68 -23.53 39.86
CA PRO A 112 -5.88 -24.95 39.62
C PRO A 112 -5.90 -25.61 41.00
N VAL A 113 -6.99 -25.42 41.74
CA VAL A 113 -7.30 -26.23 42.92
C VAL A 113 -8.32 -27.26 42.46
N LEU A 114 -7.81 -28.51 42.45
CA LEU A 114 -8.38 -29.81 42.04
C LEU A 114 -8.20 -30.19 40.56
#